data_AF-A0A151IBM9-F1
#
_entry.id   AF-A0A151IBM9-F1
#
_cell.length_a   1.000
_cell.length_b   1.000
_cell.length_c   1.000
_cell.angle_alpha   90.00
_cell.angle_beta   90.00
_cell.angle_gamma   90.00
#
_symmetry.space_group_name_H-M   'P 1'
#
loop_
_entity.id
_entity.type
_entity.pdbx_description
1 polymer ?
#
loop_
_entity_poly.entity_id
_entity_poly.type
_entity_poly.pdbx_seq_one_letter_code
_entity_poly.pdbx_strand_id
1 'polypeptide(L)' 'MTGCSAPDCNNSAKKGCIMKVFPRNPEKRAKWAANVGRLKFDAMTISGIFY' A
#
# COMPACT_ATOMS: atom_id res chain seq x y z
N MET A 1 2.92 9.91 -3.31
CA MET A 1 3.24 8.59 -2.69
C MET A 1 4.00 7.75 -3.70
N THR A 2 5.32 7.70 -3.63
CA THR A 2 6.14 7.09 -4.70
C THR A 2 7.12 6.06 -4.13
N GLY A 3 6.59 5.08 -3.40
CA GLY A 3 7.39 4.03 -2.77
C GLY A 3 6.60 2.75 -2.54
N CYS A 4 7.32 1.64 -2.44
CA CYS A 4 6.76 0.34 -2.08
C CYS A 4 6.15 0.39 -0.67
N SER A 5 4.99 -0.24 -0.47
CA SER A 5 4.33 -0.23 0.84
C SER A 5 4.90 -1.25 1.83
N ALA A 6 5.70 -2.21 1.35
CA ALA A 6 6.36 -3.20 2.18
C ALA A 6 7.51 -2.58 2.99
N PRO A 7 7.67 -2.95 4.27
CA PRO A 7 8.80 -2.52 5.08
C PRO A 7 10.09 -2.94 4.40
N ASP A 8 11.11 -2.08 4.47
CA ASP A 8 12.45 -2.31 3.91
C ASP A 8 12.49 -2.57 2.39
N CYS A 9 11.40 -2.29 1.68
CA CYS A 9 11.31 -2.46 0.24
C CYS A 9 11.81 -1.19 -0.49
N ASN A 10 12.93 -1.33 -1.20
CA ASN A 10 13.54 -0.25 -1.96
C ASN A 10 13.11 -0.23 -3.46
N ASN A 11 12.09 -1.01 -3.82
CA ASN A 11 11.53 -1.03 -5.18
C ASN A 11 10.80 0.28 -5.47
N SER A 12 11.04 0.81 -6.67
CA SER A 12 10.44 2.06 -7.10
C SER A 12 10.24 2.07 -8.62
N ALA A 13 9.32 2.90 -9.09
CA ALA A 13 9.12 3.12 -10.52
C ALA A 13 10.41 3.62 -11.21
N LYS A 14 11.26 4.37 -10.49
CA LYS A 14 12.56 4.84 -10.99
C LYS A 14 13.54 3.71 -11.30
N LYS A 15 13.38 2.55 -10.67
CA LYS A 15 14.18 1.33 -10.94
C LYS A 15 13.57 0.44 -12.03
N GLY A 16 12.51 0.90 -12.72
CA GLY A 16 11.79 0.12 -13.72
C GLY A 16 10.79 -0.89 -13.12
N CYS A 17 10.56 -0.88 -11.81
CA CYS A 17 9.58 -1.76 -11.18
C CYS A 17 8.15 -1.29 -11.48
N ILE A 18 7.28 -2.22 -11.91
CA ILE A 18 5.85 -1.94 -12.06
C ILE A 18 5.22 -1.84 -10.65
N MET A 19 4.84 -0.63 -10.26
CA MET A 19 4.17 -0.39 -9.00
C MET A 19 2.67 -0.67 -9.13
N LYS A 20 2.14 -1.59 -8.32
CA LYS A 20 0.71 -1.89 -8.26
C LYS A 20 0.06 -1.18 -7.07
N VAL A 21 -1.17 -0.71 -7.27
CA VAL A 21 -2.00 -0.13 -6.21
C VAL A 21 -2.80 -1.24 -5.54
N PHE A 22 -3.14 -1.06 -4.26
CA PHE A 22 -4.02 -1.97 -3.54
C PHE A 22 -5.36 -2.14 -4.29
N PRO A 23 -5.88 -3.38 -4.36
CA PRO A 23 -7.16 -3.63 -5.02
C PRO A 23 -8.30 -2.94 -4.29
N ARG A 24 -9.36 -2.55 -5.02
CA ARG A 24 -10.57 -1.94 -4.46
C ARG A 24 -11.41 -2.93 -3.64
N ASN A 25 -11.38 -4.21 -4.01
CA ASN A 25 -12.11 -5.25 -3.29
C ASN A 25 -11.56 -5.37 -1.85
N PRO A 26 -12.42 -5.25 -0.83
CA PRO A 26 -11.99 -5.17 0.57
C PRO A 26 -11.29 -6.44 1.06
N GLU A 27 -11.76 -7.63 0.67
CA GLU A 27 -11.15 -8.90 1.07
C GLU A 27 -9.74 -9.06 0.48
N LYS A 28 -9.59 -8.73 -0.81
CA LYS A 28 -8.28 -8.77 -1.48
C LYS A 28 -7.34 -7.74 -0.87
N ARG A 29 -7.85 -6.55 -0.53
CA ARG A 29 -7.08 -5.49 0.12
C ARG A 29 -6.60 -5.90 1.51
N ALA A 30 -7.44 -6.56 2.29
CA ALA A 30 -7.06 -7.11 3.60
C ALA A 30 -5.96 -8.18 3.48
N LYS A 31 -6.10 -9.11 2.53
CA LYS A 31 -5.06 -10.12 2.24
C LYS A 31 -3.73 -9.47 1.84
N TRP A 32 -3.76 -8.44 1.00
CA TRP A 32 -2.56 -7.71 0.60
C TRP A 32 -1.93 -6.96 1.79
N ALA A 33 -2.74 -6.31 2.61
CA ALA A 33 -2.25 -5.59 3.79
C ALA A 33 -1.56 -6.53 4.79
N ALA A 34 -2.15 -7.71 5.02
CA ALA A 34 -1.56 -8.74 5.87
C ALA A 34 -0.20 -9.22 5.34
N ASN A 35 -0.10 -9.52 4.04
CA ASN A 35 1.16 -10.00 3.42
C ASN A 35 2.27 -8.95 3.42
N VAL A 36 1.91 -7.67 3.32
CA VAL A 36 2.86 -6.55 3.36
C VAL A 36 3.39 -6.33 4.80
N GLY A 37 2.82 -7.00 5.81
CA GLY A 37 3.21 -6.83 7.22
C GLY A 37 2.77 -5.50 7.81
N ARG A 38 1.89 -4.75 7.12
CA ARG A 38 1.27 -3.53 7.65
C ARG A 38 0.06 -3.92 8.47
N LEU A 39 0.28 -4.17 9.77
CA LEU A 39 -0.75 -4.61 10.70
C LEU A 39 -1.90 -3.61 10.93
N LYS A 40 -1.80 -2.36 10.46
CA LYS A 40 -2.87 -1.37 10.57
C LYS A 40 -2.93 -0.44 9.36
N PHE A 41 -3.73 -0.80 8.37
CA PHE A 41 -4.48 0.21 7.65
C PHE A 41 -5.73 0.51 8.49
N ASP A 42 -5.53 1.14 9.65
CA ASP A 42 -6.66 1.65 10.44
C ASP A 42 -7.45 2.56 9.50
N ALA A 43 -8.72 2.21 9.28
CA ALA A 43 -9.63 2.87 8.36
C ALA A 43 -9.89 4.37 8.68
N MET A 44 -9.19 4.92 9.67
CA MET A 44 -9.23 6.32 10.10
C MET A 44 -8.13 7.23 9.52
N THR A 45 -7.15 6.71 8.77
CA THR A 45 -6.15 7.59 8.11
C THR A 45 -6.53 8.02 6.69
N ILE A 46 -7.68 7.56 6.16
CA ILE A 46 -8.22 8.00 4.85
C ILE A 46 -9.20 9.18 5.01
N SER A 47 -9.18 9.92 6.14
CA SER A 47 -9.93 11.18 6.28
C SER A 47 -9.04 12.42 6.27
N GLY A 48 -7.79 12.33 5.77
CA GLY A 48 -6.80 13.40 5.93
C GLY A 48 -6.12 13.94 4.68
N ILE A 49 -6.42 13.44 3.47
CA ILE A 49 -5.79 13.95 2.24
C ILE A 49 -6.83 14.05 1.12
N PHE A 50 -7.86 14.86 1.36
CA PHE A 50 -8.50 15.67 0.33
C PHE A 50 -8.23 17.13 0.69
N TYR A 51 -7.08 17.64 0.25
CA TYR A 51 -6.87 19.02 -0.18
C TYR A 51 -5.83 18.96 -1.29
#